data_AF-A0A7C5Y6Q8-F1
#
_entry.id   AF-A0A7C5Y6Q8-F1
#
_cell.length_a   1.000
_cell.length_b   1.000
_cell.length_c   1.000
_cell.angle_alpha   90.00
_cell.angle_beta   90.00
_cell.angle_gamma   90.00
#
_symmetry.space_group_name_H-M   'P 1'
#
loop_
_entity.id
_entity.type
_entity.pdbx_description
1 polymer ?
#
loop_
_entity_poly.entity_id
_entity_poly.type
_entity_poly.pdbx_seq_one_letter_code
_entity_poly.pdbx_strand_id
1 'polypeptide(L)'
;MFRFSLSEIKIWRSVVDAISEIIDEANFVATPEGLSLRAMDPSHVAMVEVELPKSFFDEYECEENINIGVNLDEFRKILRRGSAKDKLSLEVT
;
A
#
# COMPACT_ATOMS: atom_id res chain seq x y z
N MET A 1 5.96 -3.55 15.06
CA MET A 1 4.53 -3.24 14.87
C MET A 1 4.41 -2.16 13.79
N PHE A 2 3.49 -2.32 12.84
CA PHE A 2 3.22 -1.34 11.78
C PHE A 2 1.73 -1.00 11.70
N ARG A 3 1.39 0.29 11.63
CA ARG A 3 0.01 0.76 11.45
C ARG A 3 -0.03 2.07 10.67
N PHE A 4 -1.03 2.24 9.82
CA PHE A 4 -1.37 3.55 9.27
C PHE A 4 -2.87 3.77 9.12
N SER A 5 -3.30 5.03 9.00
CA SER A 5 -4.66 5.37 8.63
C SER A 5 -4.77 6.48 7.59
N LEU A 6 -5.89 6.46 6.85
CA LEU A 6 -6.27 7.45 5.84
C LEU A 6 -7.76 7.78 5.97
N SER A 7 -8.11 9.05 5.87
CA SER A 7 -9.48 9.56 6.02
C SER A 7 -10.41 9.09 4.91
N GLU A 8 -9.87 8.80 3.73
CA GLU A 8 -10.64 8.32 2.57
C GLU A 8 -9.98 7.09 1.95
N ILE A 9 -10.65 5.93 2.04
CA ILE A 9 -10.21 4.66 1.43
C ILE A 9 -9.97 4.79 -0.08
N LYS A 10 -10.66 5.72 -0.76
CA LYS A 10 -10.47 5.99 -2.20
C LYS A 10 -9.01 6.29 -2.53
N ILE A 11 -8.29 7.01 -1.66
CA ILE A 11 -6.89 7.37 -1.86
C ILE A 11 -6.05 6.09 -1.99
N TRP A 12 -6.15 5.22 -1.00
CA TRP A 12 -5.41 3.96 -0.97
C TRP A 12 -5.83 3.01 -2.10
N ARG A 13 -7.14 2.93 -2.39
CA ARG A 13 -7.66 2.13 -3.50
C ARG A 13 -7.06 2.57 -4.83
N SER A 14 -6.90 3.87 -5.06
CA SER A 14 -6.33 4.39 -6.32
C SER A 14 -4.86 3.99 -6.48
N VAL A 15 -4.09 3.97 -5.38
CA VAL A 15 -2.70 3.50 -5.37
C VAL A 15 -2.64 2.01 -5.70
N VAL A 16 -3.41 1.17 -4.99
CA VAL A 16 -3.43 -0.28 -5.21
C VAL A 16 -3.95 -0.63 -6.60
N ASP A 17 -5.01 0.03 -7.06
CA ASP A 17 -5.55 -0.15 -8.41
C ASP A 17 -4.46 0.12 -9.46
N ALA A 18 -3.72 1.23 -9.35
CA ALA A 18 -2.67 1.57 -10.31
C ALA A 18 -1.52 0.56 -10.34
N ILE A 19 -1.10 0.04 -9.18
CA ILE A 19 -0.03 -0.96 -9.10
C ILE A 19 -0.49 -2.31 -9.68
N SER A 20 -1.75 -2.70 -9.39
CA SER A 20 -2.32 -4.00 -9.81
C SER A 20 -2.47 -4.16 -11.32
N GLU A 21 -2.40 -3.07 -12.10
CA GLU A 21 -2.43 -3.15 -13.56
C GLU A 21 -1.08 -3.63 -14.16
N ILE A 22 -0.01 -3.66 -13.37
CA ILE A 22 1.36 -3.97 -13.83
C ILE A 22 1.92 -5.24 -13.18
N ILE A 23 1.54 -5.52 -11.92
CA ILE A 23 2.03 -6.67 -11.14
C ILE A 23 0.91 -7.27 -10.28
N ASP A 24 0.96 -8.60 -10.07
CA ASP A 24 -0.05 -9.33 -9.30
C ASP A 24 0.29 -9.36 -7.79
N GLU A 25 1.58 -9.38 -7.46
CA GLU A 25 2.09 -9.47 -6.08
C GLU A 25 3.22 -8.47 -5.86
N ALA A 26 3.27 -7.88 -4.67
CA ALA A 26 4.30 -6.92 -4.32
C ALA A 26 4.62 -6.92 -2.83
N ASN A 27 5.83 -6.46 -2.50
CA ASN A 27 6.24 -6.18 -1.14
C ASN A 27 6.19 -4.67 -0.90
N PHE A 28 5.34 -4.23 0.04
CA PHE A 28 5.49 -2.91 0.61
C PHE A 28 6.59 -2.95 1.67
N VAL A 29 7.49 -1.98 1.64
CA VAL A 29 8.53 -1.78 2.63
C VAL A 29 8.11 -0.60 3.51
N ALA A 30 7.71 -0.89 4.73
CA ALA A 30 7.41 0.12 5.73
C ALA A 30 8.67 0.42 6.53
N THR A 31 9.02 1.69 6.66
CA THR A 31 10.10 2.19 7.52
C THR A 31 9.57 3.31 8.42
N PRO A 32 10.31 3.78 9.44
CA PRO A 32 9.91 4.94 10.24
C PRO A 32 9.68 6.23 9.42
N GLU A 33 10.24 6.31 8.22
CA GLU A 33 10.15 7.45 7.30
C GLU A 33 8.94 7.40 6.38
N GLY A 34 8.43 6.21 6.06
CA GLY A 34 7.28 6.04 5.18
C GLY A 34 7.14 4.63 4.60
N LEU A 35 6.27 4.51 3.60
CA LEU A 35 5.95 3.27 2.91
C LEU A 35 6.43 3.35 1.47
N SER A 36 7.14 2.34 1.00
CA SER A 36 7.58 2.25 -0.40
C SER A 36 7.26 0.90 -1.02
N LEU A 37 7.26 0.85 -2.34
CA LEU A 37 7.11 -0.37 -3.13
C LEU A 37 7.89 -0.19 -4.42
N ARG A 38 8.68 -1.20 -4.78
CA ARG A 38 9.38 -1.24 -6.06
C ARG A 38 9.32 -2.64 -6.64
N ALA A 39 8.85 -2.75 -7.87
CA ALA A 39 8.68 -4.03 -8.55
C ALA A 39 8.76 -3.87 -10.06
N MET A 40 9.22 -4.92 -10.74
CA MET A 40 9.19 -5.02 -12.19
C MET A 40 7.97 -5.82 -12.63
N ASP A 41 7.45 -5.50 -13.81
CA ASP A 41 6.44 -6.32 -14.46
C ASP A 41 6.99 -7.72 -14.78
N PRO A 42 6.15 -8.73 -15.04
CA PRO A 42 6.61 -10.09 -15.33
C PRO A 42 7.60 -10.20 -16.50
N SER A 43 7.48 -9.31 -17.50
CA SER A 43 8.39 -9.29 -18.66
C SER A 43 9.71 -8.57 -18.41
N HIS A 44 9.88 -7.93 -17.26
CA HIS A 44 11.07 -7.15 -16.88
C HIS A 44 11.38 -5.98 -17.82
N VAL A 45 10.33 -5.35 -18.36
CA VAL A 45 10.41 -4.20 -19.29
C VAL A 45 10.06 -2.89 -18.58
N ALA A 46 9.12 -2.93 -17.64
CA ALA A 46 8.62 -1.79 -16.90
C ALA A 46 8.83 -1.98 -15.40
N MET A 47 9.03 -0.87 -14.70
CA MET A 47 9.20 -0.84 -13.25
C MET A 47 8.22 0.16 -12.65
N VAL A 48 7.53 -0.27 -11.60
CA VAL A 48 6.70 0.56 -10.75
C VAL A 48 7.49 0.90 -9.50
N GLU A 49 7.50 2.18 -9.15
CA GLU A 49 8.09 2.69 -7.93
C GLU A 49 7.07 3.61 -7.26
N VAL A 50 6.77 3.33 -5.99
CA VAL A 50 5.86 4.09 -5.15
C VAL A 50 6.61 4.47 -3.90
N GLU A 51 6.59 5.76 -3.56
CA GLU A 51 7.15 6.29 -2.32
C GLU A 51 6.11 7.19 -1.65
N LEU A 52 5.70 6.82 -0.45
CA LEU A 52 4.73 7.55 0.36
C LEU A 52 5.40 7.92 1.69
N PRO A 53 5.79 9.20 1.88
CA PRO A 53 6.38 9.63 3.14
C PRO A 53 5.35 9.50 4.27
N LYS A 54 5.81 9.36 5.53
CA LYS A 54 4.90 9.24 6.68
C LYS A 54 3.85 10.36 6.79
N SER A 55 4.16 11.56 6.29
CA SER A 55 3.26 12.72 6.27
C SER A 55 2.11 12.61 5.27
N PHE A 56 2.12 11.59 4.40
CA PHE A 56 1.01 11.28 3.51
C PHE A 56 -0.18 10.67 4.26
N PHE A 57 0.08 10.03 5.40
CA PHE A 57 -0.92 9.33 6.20
C PHE A 57 -1.43 10.22 7.33
N ASP A 58 -2.67 10.00 7.77
CA ASP A 58 -3.23 10.73 8.92
C ASP A 58 -2.60 10.24 10.24
N GLU A 59 -2.38 8.94 10.32
CA GLU A 59 -1.64 8.28 11.40
C GLU A 59 -0.66 7.31 10.75
N TYR A 60 0.57 7.24 11.26
CA TYR A 60 1.59 6.31 10.78
C TYR A 60 2.52 5.93 11.94
N GLU A 61 2.56 4.64 12.25
CA GLU A 61 3.40 4.05 13.29
C GLU A 61 4.22 2.91 12.66
N CYS A 62 5.53 3.03 12.72
CA CYS A 62 6.46 2.01 12.26
C CYS A 62 7.74 2.13 13.08
N GLU A 63 8.01 1.14 13.93
CA GLU A 63 9.18 1.16 14.82
C GLU A 63 10.43 0.58 14.13
N GLU A 64 10.23 -0.40 13.24
CA GLU A 64 11.28 -1.15 12.57
C GLU A 64 10.92 -1.34 11.10
N ASN A 65 11.91 -1.62 10.27
CA ASN A 65 11.68 -1.90 8.86
C ASN A 65 10.93 -3.22 8.68
N ILE A 66 9.76 -3.17 8.04
CA ILE A 66 8.88 -4.32 7.85
C ILE A 66 8.58 -4.49 6.36
N ASN A 67 8.72 -5.73 5.87
CA ASN A 67 8.30 -6.12 4.53
C ASN A 67 6.92 -6.77 4.59
N ILE A 68 5.98 -6.25 3.81
CA ILE A 68 4.58 -6.68 3.78
C ILE A 68 4.28 -7.18 2.38
N GLY A 69 4.34 -8.50 2.21
CA GLY A 69 3.97 -9.17 0.97
C GLY A 69 2.46 -9.25 0.81
N VAL A 70 1.95 -8.80 -0.32
CA VAL A 70 0.51 -8.75 -0.58
C VAL A 70 0.21 -9.25 -1.99
N ASN A 71 -0.82 -10.09 -2.10
CA ASN A 71 -1.49 -10.31 -3.36
C ASN A 71 -2.42 -9.13 -3.65
N LEU A 72 -2.11 -8.37 -4.70
CA LEU A 72 -2.78 -7.09 -4.99
C LEU A 72 -4.22 -7.29 -5.45
N ASP A 73 -4.51 -8.40 -6.14
CA ASP A 73 -5.87 -8.74 -6.57
C ASP A 73 -6.81 -8.99 -5.38
N GLU A 74 -6.38 -9.82 -4.43
CA GLU A 74 -7.16 -10.07 -3.21
C GLU A 74 -7.28 -8.82 -2.36
N PHE A 75 -6.20 -8.04 -2.25
CA PHE A 75 -6.23 -6.80 -1.50
C PHE A 75 -7.19 -5.77 -2.11
N ARG A 76 -7.20 -5.65 -3.44
CA ARG A 76 -8.14 -4.82 -4.20
C ARG A 76 -9.59 -5.23 -3.94
N LYS A 77 -9.89 -6.53 -3.90
CA LYS A 77 -11.24 -7.04 -3.58
C LYS A 77 -11.68 -6.65 -2.17
N ILE A 78 -10.77 -6.69 -1.18
CA ILE A 78 -11.05 -6.26 0.19
C ILE A 78 -11.34 -4.76 0.22
N LEU A 79 -10.48 -3.93 -0.40
CA LEU A 79 -10.64 -2.47 -0.42
C LEU A 79 -11.93 -2.01 -1.08
N ARG A 80 -12.47 -2.77 -2.06
CA ARG A 80 -13.75 -2.47 -2.72
C ARG A 80 -14.98 -2.59 -1.82
N ARG A 81 -14.87 -3.22 -0.64
CA ARG A 81 -15.99 -3.36 0.30
C ARG A 81 -16.36 -2.06 1.02
N GLY A 82 -15.42 -1.11 1.12
CA GLY A 82 -15.68 0.22 1.70
C GLY A 82 -16.23 1.23 0.69
N SER A 83 -16.97 2.22 1.17
CA SER A 83 -17.38 3.40 0.41
C SER A 83 -16.24 4.40 0.29
N ALA A 84 -16.20 5.22 -0.76
CA ALA A 84 -15.06 6.09 -1.07
C ALA A 84 -14.58 7.01 0.07
N LYS A 85 -15.50 7.45 0.92
CA LYS A 85 -15.27 8.38 2.05
C LYS A 85 -15.03 7.68 3.40
N ASP A 86 -14.98 6.36 3.42
CA ASP A 86 -14.75 5.62 4.66
C ASP A 86 -13.29 5.77 5.09
N LYS A 87 -13.06 5.94 6.40
CA LYS A 87 -11.71 5.91 6.99
C LYS A 87 -11.15 4.49 6.85
N LEU A 88 -9.91 4.38 6.37
CA LEU A 88 -9.14 3.15 6.29
C LEU A 88 -8.09 3.12 7.41
N SER A 89 -7.95 1.99 8.08
CA SER A 89 -6.80 1.69 8.94
C SER A 89 -6.26 0.31 8.60
N LEU A 90 -4.94 0.19 8.47
CA LEU A 90 -4.26 -1.09 8.28
C LEU A 90 -3.22 -1.29 9.38
N GLU A 91 -3.08 -2.53 9.81
CA GLU A 91 -2.18 -2.92 10.89
C GLU A 91 -1.57 -4.28 10.59
N VAL A 92 -0.28 -4.39 10.87
CA VAL A 92 0.48 -5.63 10.83
C VAL A 92 1.13 -5.82 12.19
N THR A 93 0.76 -6.92 12.86
CA THR A 93 1.27 -7.33 14.17
C THR A 93 2.52 -8.18 14.02
#